data_AF-A0AAD8RN19-F1
#
_entry.id   AF-A0AAD8RN19-F1
#
_cell.length_a   1.000
_cell.length_b   1.000
_cell.length_c   1.000
_cell.angle_alpha   90.00
_cell.angle_beta   90.00
_cell.angle_gamma   90.00
#
_symmetry.space_group_name_H-M   'P 1'
#
loop_
_entity.id
_entity.type
_entity.pdbx_description
1 polymer ?
#
loop_
_entity_poly.entity_id
_entity_poly.type
_entity_poly.pdbx_seq_one_letter_code
_entity_poly.pdbx_strand_id
1 'polypeptide(L)'
;MIHMAVTPKDRSHIRTYKTAKQAWERLEKLFLGNESIQSSRFEEVNNAANNFVMLEGETAEEVHRRLTALALQLTELGATFADDAWIKRKFFTALLPYEEMKSGARESRELIRLLWPTETLPTDLANLIKWLETAPDRFIDWKESAARAGADMALSFVLSWYDEVNLDQLECRRADVEENLPAENKTARLARACAIADFVDKRVFIEDPNPPSDDEEELEDEEIEMESPPPAVDPAGPPPAGA
;
A
#
# COMPACT_ATOMS: atom_id res chain seq x y z
N MET A 1 67.05 -1.61 3.14
CA MET A 1 66.53 -2.97 3.43
C MET A 1 65.09 -3.16 2.91
N ILE A 2 64.79 -2.89 1.64
CA ILE A 2 63.45 -3.13 1.03
C ILE A 2 63.46 -4.40 0.16
N HIS A 3 64.58 -4.70 -0.49
CA HIS A 3 64.80 -5.93 -1.27
C HIS A 3 64.56 -7.24 -0.48
N MET A 4 64.70 -7.23 0.85
CA MET A 4 64.49 -8.43 1.69
C MET A 4 63.00 -8.68 2.00
N ALA A 5 62.17 -7.64 2.02
CA ALA A 5 60.74 -7.72 2.33
C ALA A 5 59.86 -7.98 1.11
N VAL A 6 60.44 -7.90 -0.10
CA VAL A 6 59.69 -8.01 -1.36
C VAL A 6 59.90 -9.37 -2.03
N THR A 7 58.82 -9.89 -2.62
CA THR A 7 58.76 -11.14 -3.38
C THR A 7 59.83 -11.20 -4.48
N PRO A 8 60.44 -12.37 -4.76
CA PRO A 8 61.56 -12.48 -5.70
C PRO A 8 61.30 -11.92 -7.11
N LYS A 9 60.03 -11.94 -7.55
CA LYS A 9 59.57 -11.45 -8.85
C LYS A 9 59.58 -9.92 -8.96
N ASP A 10 59.35 -9.23 -7.85
CA ASP A 10 59.21 -7.76 -7.83
C ASP A 10 60.54 -7.07 -7.47
N ARG A 11 61.54 -7.85 -7.04
CA ARG A 11 62.92 -7.38 -6.77
C ARG A 11 63.59 -6.78 -8.01
N SER A 12 63.29 -7.28 -9.21
CA SER A 12 63.83 -6.73 -10.46
C SER A 12 63.37 -5.30 -10.72
N HIS A 13 62.14 -4.96 -10.31
CA HIS A 13 61.53 -3.66 -10.51
C HIS A 13 62.08 -2.59 -9.53
N ILE A 14 62.67 -3.01 -8.41
CA ILE A 14 63.20 -2.11 -7.37
C ILE A 14 64.69 -1.84 -7.54
N ARG A 15 65.45 -2.79 -8.11
CA ARG A 15 66.92 -2.72 -8.25
C ARG A 15 67.40 -1.56 -9.12
N THR A 16 66.57 -1.05 -10.01
CA THR A 16 66.90 0.07 -10.89
C THR A 16 66.91 1.42 -10.18
N TYR A 17 66.30 1.53 -8.99
CA TYR A 17 66.13 2.80 -8.29
C TYR A 17 67.18 2.96 -7.18
N LYS A 18 67.85 4.11 -7.20
CA LYS A 18 68.93 4.45 -6.25
C LYS A 18 68.40 5.01 -4.92
N THR A 19 67.14 5.45 -4.89
CA THR A 19 66.51 6.06 -3.72
C THR A 19 65.33 5.22 -3.24
N ALA A 20 65.24 5.01 -1.92
CA ALA A 20 64.14 4.25 -1.31
C ALA A 20 62.75 4.84 -1.62
N LYS A 21 62.64 6.17 -1.71
CA LYS A 21 61.40 6.87 -2.08
C LYS A 21 60.90 6.49 -3.48
N GLN A 22 61.79 6.47 -4.47
CA GLN A 22 61.43 6.11 -5.86
C GLN A 22 61.04 4.64 -5.99
N ALA A 23 61.73 3.77 -5.25
CA ALA A 23 61.37 2.36 -5.15
C ALA A 23 59.98 2.17 -4.51
N TRP A 24 59.68 2.95 -3.47
CA TRP A 24 58.38 2.93 -2.80
C TRP A 24 57.25 3.44 -3.70
N GLU A 25 57.42 4.60 -4.34
CA GLU A 25 56.45 5.14 -5.30
C GLU A 25 56.18 4.19 -6.48
N ARG A 26 57.20 3.44 -6.93
CA ARG A 26 57.01 2.46 -8.01
C ARG A 26 56.26 1.21 -7.53
N LEU A 27 56.53 0.75 -6.31
CA LEU A 27 55.78 -0.34 -5.69
C LEU A 27 54.33 0.07 -5.44
N GLU A 28 54.12 1.29 -4.96
CA GLU A 28 52.80 1.89 -4.76
C GLU A 28 52.00 1.89 -6.07
N LYS A 29 52.62 2.34 -7.18
CA LYS A 29 52.00 2.28 -8.52
C LYS A 29 51.78 0.86 -9.06
N LEU A 30 52.60 -0.11 -8.68
CA LEU A 30 52.47 -1.50 -9.11
C LEU A 30 51.39 -2.25 -8.33
N PHE A 31 51.26 -1.98 -7.02
CA PHE A 31 50.38 -2.72 -6.12
C PHE A 31 49.02 -2.03 -5.91
N LEU A 32 48.96 -0.70 -5.86
CA LEU A 32 47.70 0.05 -5.80
C LEU A 32 47.19 0.46 -7.20
N GLY A 33 47.94 0.18 -8.26
CA GLY A 33 47.63 0.60 -9.62
C GLY A 33 47.94 2.09 -9.88
N ASN A 34 47.70 2.54 -11.11
CA ASN A 34 47.79 3.96 -11.46
C ASN A 34 46.58 4.72 -10.87
N GLU A 35 46.66 6.04 -10.70
CA GLU A 35 45.55 6.86 -10.17
C GLU A 35 44.22 6.61 -10.89
N SER A 36 44.27 6.32 -12.20
CA SER A 36 43.12 5.94 -13.01
C SER A 36 42.44 4.63 -12.56
N ILE A 37 43.19 3.62 -12.13
CA ILE A 37 42.63 2.34 -11.64
C ILE A 37 41.99 2.54 -10.26
N GLN A 38 42.60 3.39 -9.43
CA GLN A 38 42.03 3.76 -8.12
C GLN A 38 40.73 4.55 -8.27
N SER A 39 40.70 5.52 -9.19
CA SER A 39 39.49 6.27 -9.53
C SER A 39 38.39 5.36 -10.10
N SER A 40 38.74 4.46 -11.02
CA SER A 40 37.78 3.49 -11.58
C SER A 40 37.19 2.58 -10.50
N ARG A 41 38.05 2.03 -9.64
CA ARG A 41 37.60 1.17 -8.53
C ARG A 41 36.75 1.94 -7.53
N PHE A 42 37.07 3.20 -7.27
CA PHE A 42 36.27 4.09 -6.43
C PHE A 42 34.89 4.34 -7.04
N GLU A 43 34.82 4.64 -8.35
CA GLU A 43 33.55 4.83 -9.06
C GLU A 43 32.68 3.57 -9.04
N GLU A 44 33.27 2.39 -9.22
CA GLU A 44 32.57 1.11 -9.11
C GLU A 44 31.96 0.90 -7.71
N VAL A 45 32.74 1.09 -6.66
CA VAL A 45 32.26 0.93 -5.27
C VAL A 45 31.22 2.01 -4.94
N ASN A 46 31.40 3.24 -5.42
CA ASN A 46 30.45 4.33 -5.24
C ASN A 46 29.12 4.06 -5.97
N ASN A 47 29.17 3.50 -7.18
CA ASN A 47 27.98 3.06 -7.91
C ASN A 47 27.26 1.92 -7.19
N ALA A 48 28.00 0.96 -6.63
CA ALA A 48 27.42 -0.09 -5.79
C ALA A 48 26.77 0.49 -4.51
N ALA A 49 27.36 1.54 -3.92
CA ALA A 49 26.79 2.27 -2.78
C ALA A 49 25.50 3.03 -3.13
N ASN A 50 25.43 3.57 -4.35
CA ASN A 50 24.29 4.33 -4.83
C ASN A 50 23.09 3.43 -5.13
N ASN A 51 23.34 2.26 -5.71
CA ASN A 51 22.31 1.27 -6.04
C ASN A 51 22.11 0.23 -4.92
N PHE A 52 22.50 0.56 -3.70
CA PHE A 52 22.37 -0.34 -2.57
C PHE A 52 20.90 -0.47 -2.15
N VAL A 53 20.32 -1.65 -2.38
CA VAL A 53 18.96 -2.01 -2.00
C VAL A 53 19.00 -3.27 -1.14
N MET A 54 18.03 -3.43 -0.23
CA MET A 54 17.84 -4.67 0.53
C MET A 54 17.40 -5.80 -0.40
N LEU A 55 18.02 -6.98 -0.28
CA LEU A 55 17.62 -8.15 -1.06
C LEU A 55 16.38 -8.83 -0.46
N GLU A 56 15.64 -9.56 -1.28
CA GLU A 56 14.42 -10.27 -0.86
C GLU A 56 14.77 -11.36 0.17
N GLY A 57 14.31 -11.18 1.41
CA GLY A 57 14.59 -12.08 2.54
C GLY A 57 15.85 -11.78 3.35
N GLU A 58 16.58 -10.69 3.07
CA GLU A 58 17.77 -10.28 3.84
C GLU A 58 17.36 -9.72 5.22
N THR A 59 18.03 -10.14 6.28
CA THR A 59 17.77 -9.56 7.62
C THR A 59 18.42 -8.18 7.76
N ALA A 60 17.84 -7.31 8.61
CA ALA A 60 18.38 -5.97 8.83
C ALA A 60 19.86 -5.97 9.29
N GLU A 61 20.31 -7.00 10.01
CA GLU A 61 21.71 -7.15 10.42
C GLU A 61 22.63 -7.50 9.25
N GLU A 62 22.16 -8.31 8.29
CA GLU A 62 22.91 -8.68 7.08
C GLU A 62 23.07 -7.48 6.16
N VAL A 63 21.99 -6.70 5.98
CA VAL A 63 22.01 -5.42 5.26
C VAL A 63 23.04 -4.47 5.90
N HIS A 64 23.03 -4.35 7.23
CA HIS A 64 23.98 -3.50 7.94
C HIS A 64 25.42 -3.98 7.72
N ARG A 65 25.69 -5.28 7.87
CA ARG A 65 27.03 -5.86 7.64
C ARG A 65 27.54 -5.60 6.22
N ARG A 66 26.69 -5.76 5.20
CA ARG A 66 27.03 -5.50 3.79
C ARG A 66 27.31 -4.01 3.55
N LEU A 67 26.50 -3.13 4.14
CA LEU A 67 26.69 -1.69 4.03
C LEU A 67 27.97 -1.21 4.75
N THR A 68 28.27 -1.76 5.93
CA THR A 68 29.53 -1.47 6.64
C THR A 68 30.74 -1.95 5.84
N ALA A 69 30.68 -3.13 5.23
CA ALA A 69 31.76 -3.63 4.36
C ALA A 69 32.00 -2.70 3.16
N LEU A 70 30.93 -2.17 2.57
CA LEU A 70 31.00 -1.22 1.46
C LEU A 70 31.54 0.15 1.92
N ALA A 71 31.12 0.64 3.09
CA ALA A 71 31.66 1.86 3.70
C ALA A 71 33.16 1.74 3.95
N LEU A 72 33.62 0.60 4.48
CA LEU A 72 35.05 0.33 4.69
C LEU A 72 35.84 0.38 3.37
N GLN A 73 35.32 -0.23 2.31
CA GLN A 73 35.95 -0.16 0.97
C GLN A 73 36.03 1.27 0.42
N LEU A 74 35.00 2.09 0.67
CA LEU A 74 35.03 3.51 0.31
C LEU A 74 36.10 4.27 1.10
N THR A 75 36.22 4.02 2.40
CA THR A 75 37.25 4.66 3.24
C THR A 75 38.67 4.23 2.86
N GLU A 76 38.88 2.96 2.49
CA GLU A 76 40.16 2.44 1.99
C GLU A 76 40.60 3.11 0.69
N LEU A 77 39.64 3.53 -0.15
CA LEU A 77 39.88 4.26 -1.39
C LEU A 77 39.90 5.79 -1.20
N GLY A 78 39.84 6.28 0.04
CA GLY A 78 39.99 7.70 0.37
C GLY A 78 38.68 8.50 0.46
N ALA A 79 37.51 7.85 0.53
CA ALA A 79 36.25 8.55 0.77
C ALA A 79 36.21 9.13 2.19
N THR A 80 35.99 10.44 2.31
CA THR A 80 35.79 11.13 3.59
C THR A 80 34.33 11.31 3.98
N PHE A 81 33.38 10.90 3.11
CA PHE A 81 31.94 11.06 3.34
C PHE A 81 31.26 9.78 3.87
N ALA A 82 31.99 8.67 3.94
CA ALA A 82 31.48 7.37 4.39
C ALA A 82 31.45 7.29 5.93
N ASP A 83 30.82 8.26 6.57
CA ASP A 83 30.67 8.36 8.04
C ASP A 83 29.49 7.54 8.56
N ASP A 84 29.39 7.39 9.89
CA ASP A 84 28.25 6.74 10.56
C ASP A 84 26.89 7.37 10.18
N ALA A 85 26.85 8.68 9.94
CA ALA A 85 25.64 9.37 9.45
C ALA A 85 25.26 8.93 8.02
N TRP A 86 26.25 8.65 7.17
CA TRP A 86 26.03 8.14 5.82
C TRP A 86 25.53 6.69 5.86
N ILE A 87 26.13 5.85 6.70
CA ILE A 87 25.69 4.45 6.91
C ILE A 87 24.24 4.44 7.39
N LYS A 88 23.90 5.22 8.43
CA LYS A 88 22.53 5.31 8.93
C LYS A 88 21.56 5.73 7.84
N ARG A 89 21.87 6.79 7.08
CA ARG A 89 20.99 7.26 5.99
C ARG A 89 20.77 6.17 4.94
N LYS A 90 21.85 5.52 4.49
CA LYS A 90 21.78 4.46 3.48
C LYS A 90 21.04 3.22 4.00
N PHE A 91 21.27 2.86 5.25
CA PHE A 91 20.58 1.77 5.94
C PHE A 91 19.07 2.01 6.04
N PHE A 92 18.67 3.19 6.52
CA PHE A 92 17.25 3.58 6.57
C PHE A 92 16.63 3.66 5.17
N THR A 93 17.37 4.13 4.16
CA THR A 93 16.89 4.18 2.78
C THR A 93 16.73 2.79 2.17
N ALA A 94 17.56 1.81 2.58
CA ALA A 94 17.45 0.43 2.11
C ALA A 94 16.34 -0.36 2.83
N LEU A 95 16.07 -0.03 4.10
CA LEU A 95 15.00 -0.66 4.89
C LEU A 95 13.62 -0.05 4.66
N LEU A 96 13.54 1.21 4.25
CA LEU A 96 12.29 1.88 3.91
C LEU A 96 12.20 1.94 2.39
N PRO A 97 11.31 1.16 1.76
CA PRO A 97 10.96 1.35 0.37
C PRO A 97 10.29 2.73 0.22
N TYR A 98 11.10 3.76 0.01
CA TYR A 98 10.61 5.10 -0.30
C TYR A 98 9.79 5.12 -1.61
N GLU A 99 9.89 4.07 -2.42
CA GLU A 99 9.07 3.85 -3.61
C GLU A 99 7.65 3.37 -3.27
N GLU A 100 7.47 2.48 -2.30
CA GLU A 100 6.13 2.02 -1.87
C GLU A 100 5.34 3.15 -1.18
N MET A 101 6.04 4.02 -0.44
CA MET A 101 5.39 5.19 0.17
C MET A 101 4.94 6.21 -0.89
N LYS A 102 5.65 6.34 -2.01
CA LYS A 102 5.25 7.22 -3.12
C LYS A 102 4.09 6.65 -3.93
N SER A 103 4.04 5.34 -4.18
CA SER A 103 2.89 4.73 -4.84
C SER A 103 1.64 4.90 -3.99
N GLY A 104 1.72 4.58 -2.69
CA GLY A 104 0.62 4.77 -1.76
C GLY A 104 0.18 6.24 -1.62
N ALA A 105 1.12 7.20 -1.64
CA ALA A 105 0.80 8.63 -1.60
C ALA A 105 0.13 9.12 -2.89
N ARG A 106 0.48 8.55 -4.05
CA ARG A 106 -0.18 8.89 -5.32
C ARG A 106 -1.58 8.30 -5.40
N GLU A 107 -1.72 7.03 -5.02
CA GLU A 107 -3.00 6.32 -5.00
C GLU A 107 -3.97 6.97 -4.00
N SER A 108 -3.53 7.26 -2.78
CA SER A 108 -4.37 7.96 -1.80
C SER A 108 -4.80 9.34 -2.27
N ARG A 109 -3.93 10.11 -2.94
CA ARG A 109 -4.28 11.41 -3.50
C ARG A 109 -5.30 11.31 -4.64
N GLU A 110 -5.19 10.29 -5.49
CA GLU A 110 -6.18 10.04 -6.54
C GLU A 110 -7.53 9.62 -5.95
N LEU A 111 -7.54 8.77 -4.91
CA LEU A 111 -8.77 8.41 -4.20
C LEU A 111 -9.44 9.63 -3.56
N ILE A 112 -8.68 10.52 -2.93
CA ILE A 112 -9.21 11.75 -2.33
C ILE A 112 -9.84 12.66 -3.40
N ARG A 113 -9.18 12.79 -4.57
CA ARG A 113 -9.72 13.55 -5.70
C ARG A 113 -11.02 12.97 -6.25
N LEU A 114 -11.13 11.64 -6.27
CA LEU A 114 -12.34 10.96 -6.70
C LEU A 114 -13.46 11.19 -5.71
N LEU A 115 -13.22 10.96 -4.41
CA LEU A 115 -14.26 11.06 -3.37
C LEU A 115 -14.77 12.50 -3.16
N TRP A 116 -13.86 13.49 -3.26
CA TRP A 116 -14.17 14.92 -3.14
C TRP A 116 -13.68 15.71 -4.36
N PRO A 117 -14.43 15.68 -5.48
CA PRO A 117 -14.03 16.37 -6.70
C PRO A 117 -14.08 17.90 -6.59
N THR A 118 -14.88 18.43 -5.68
CA THR A 118 -15.13 19.88 -5.50
C THR A 118 -14.40 20.49 -4.30
N GLU A 119 -13.84 19.68 -3.41
CA GLU A 119 -13.31 20.15 -2.12
C GLU A 119 -11.78 20.19 -2.12
N THR A 120 -11.20 21.24 -1.54
CA THR A 120 -9.75 21.39 -1.43
C THR A 120 -9.25 20.82 -0.11
N LEU A 121 -8.23 19.96 -0.17
CA LEU A 121 -7.65 19.32 1.01
C LEU A 121 -7.21 20.37 2.07
N PRO A 122 -7.71 20.28 3.31
CA PRO A 122 -7.24 21.14 4.40
C PRO A 122 -5.73 20.95 4.64
N THR A 123 -4.99 22.04 4.76
CA THR A 123 -3.53 22.00 5.02
C THR A 123 -3.21 21.85 6.51
N ASP A 124 -4.18 22.18 7.39
CA ASP A 124 -4.01 22.10 8.84
C ASP A 124 -4.39 20.72 9.38
N LEU A 125 -3.54 20.18 10.27
CA LEU A 125 -3.71 18.83 10.82
C LEU A 125 -5.02 18.67 11.62
N ALA A 126 -5.42 19.69 12.38
CA ALA A 126 -6.67 19.65 13.15
C ALA A 126 -7.91 19.65 12.25
N ASN A 127 -7.87 20.39 11.12
CA ASN A 127 -8.95 20.41 10.14
C ASN A 127 -8.96 19.13 9.31
N LEU A 128 -7.78 18.55 9.02
CA LEU A 128 -7.67 17.27 8.34
C LEU A 128 -8.28 16.13 9.17
N ILE A 129 -8.06 16.09 10.49
CA ILE A 129 -8.66 15.06 11.35
C ILE A 129 -10.18 15.16 11.31
N LYS A 130 -10.74 16.36 11.54
CA LYS A 130 -12.20 16.58 11.47
C LYS A 130 -12.77 16.23 10.10
N TRP A 131 -12.04 16.54 9.04
CA TRP A 131 -12.42 16.19 7.68
C TRP A 131 -12.37 14.68 7.43
N LEU A 132 -11.39 13.96 7.99
CA LEU A 132 -11.33 12.50 7.93
C LEU A 132 -12.42 11.83 8.78
N GLU A 133 -12.89 12.46 9.86
CA GLU A 133 -14.02 11.97 10.64
C GLU A 133 -15.32 11.94 9.81
N THR A 134 -15.49 12.85 8.85
CA THR A 134 -16.62 12.88 7.90
C THR A 134 -16.45 11.97 6.68
N ALA A 135 -15.29 11.31 6.53
CA ALA A 135 -15.03 10.45 5.39
C ALA A 135 -15.98 9.24 5.27
N PRO A 136 -16.38 8.55 6.35
CA PRO A 136 -17.31 7.42 6.28
C PRO A 136 -18.65 7.78 5.63
N ASP A 137 -19.23 8.92 6.02
CA ASP A 137 -20.52 9.39 5.48
C ASP A 137 -20.41 9.62 3.97
N ARG A 138 -19.29 10.23 3.54
CA ARG A 138 -19.02 10.40 2.12
C ARG A 138 -18.91 9.08 1.35
N PHE A 139 -18.37 8.03 1.96
CA PHE A 139 -18.34 6.71 1.33
C PHE A 139 -19.75 6.13 1.16
N ILE A 140 -20.67 6.43 2.09
CA ILE A 140 -22.07 6.02 1.98
C ILE A 140 -22.72 6.74 0.80
N ASP A 141 -22.58 8.07 0.69
CA ASP A 141 -23.07 8.85 -0.46
C ASP A 141 -22.58 8.27 -1.80
N TRP A 142 -21.29 7.90 -1.85
CA TRP A 142 -20.68 7.34 -3.05
C TRP A 142 -21.21 5.95 -3.38
N LYS A 143 -21.52 5.12 -2.37
CA LYS A 143 -22.19 3.84 -2.59
C LYS A 143 -23.60 4.03 -3.14
N GLU A 144 -24.33 5.00 -2.61
CA GLU A 144 -25.67 5.33 -3.10
C GLU A 144 -25.62 5.89 -4.52
N SER A 145 -24.67 6.78 -4.81
CA SER A 145 -24.42 7.27 -6.17
C SER A 145 -24.12 6.13 -7.14
N ALA A 146 -23.27 5.17 -6.75
CA ALA A 146 -22.99 3.99 -7.58
C ALA A 146 -24.24 3.11 -7.78
N ALA A 147 -25.10 3.00 -6.76
CA ALA A 147 -26.37 2.29 -6.87
C ALA A 147 -27.34 3.00 -7.83
N ARG A 148 -27.48 4.33 -7.74
CA ARG A 148 -28.30 5.14 -8.66
C ARG A 148 -27.79 5.00 -10.10
N ALA A 149 -26.48 5.12 -10.31
CA ALA A 149 -25.86 4.94 -11.63
C ALA A 149 -26.09 3.53 -12.21
N GLY A 150 -26.04 2.49 -11.35
CA GLY A 150 -26.38 1.12 -11.74
C GLY A 150 -27.86 0.94 -12.09
N ALA A 151 -28.76 1.58 -11.34
CA ALA A 151 -30.19 1.58 -11.62
C ALA A 151 -30.51 2.26 -12.95
N ASP A 152 -29.94 3.43 -13.22
CA ASP A 152 -30.10 4.15 -14.48
C ASP A 152 -29.61 3.32 -15.68
N MET A 153 -28.47 2.63 -15.53
CA MET A 153 -27.95 1.73 -16.57
C MET A 153 -28.92 0.57 -16.82
N ALA A 154 -29.45 -0.06 -15.76
CA ALA A 154 -30.43 -1.14 -15.89
C ALA A 154 -31.74 -0.65 -16.54
N LEU A 155 -32.23 0.53 -16.16
CA LEU A 155 -33.43 1.14 -16.75
C LEU A 155 -33.22 1.48 -18.22
N SER A 156 -32.07 2.07 -18.59
CA SER A 156 -31.74 2.37 -19.97
C SER A 156 -31.70 1.09 -20.84
N PHE A 157 -31.17 0.00 -20.28
CA PHE A 157 -31.20 -1.30 -20.93
C PHE A 157 -32.64 -1.77 -21.13
N VAL A 158 -33.48 -1.77 -20.10
CA VAL A 158 -34.89 -2.20 -20.22
C VAL A 158 -35.65 -1.36 -21.24
N LEU A 159 -35.53 -0.03 -21.19
CA LEU A 159 -36.19 0.89 -22.11
C LEU A 159 -35.73 0.70 -23.56
N SER A 160 -34.46 0.32 -23.79
CA SER A 160 -33.98 0.05 -25.15
C SER A 160 -34.53 -1.24 -25.77
N TRP A 161 -34.97 -2.20 -24.95
CA TRP A 161 -35.55 -3.46 -25.42
C TRP A 161 -37.08 -3.48 -25.40
N TYR A 162 -37.69 -2.56 -24.65
CA TYR A 162 -39.13 -2.48 -24.48
C TYR A 162 -39.59 -1.00 -24.49
N ASP A 163 -39.99 -0.53 -25.68
CA ASP A 163 -40.42 0.87 -25.90
C ASP A 163 -41.68 1.28 -25.12
N GLU A 164 -42.47 0.33 -24.60
CA GLU A 164 -43.75 0.59 -23.91
C GLU A 164 -43.75 0.30 -22.39
N VAL A 165 -42.59 0.18 -21.75
CA VAL A 165 -42.55 -0.09 -20.29
C VAL A 165 -42.98 1.14 -19.52
N ASN A 166 -44.13 1.05 -18.84
CA ASN A 166 -44.61 2.06 -17.91
C ASN A 166 -43.90 1.90 -16.56
N LEU A 167 -43.15 2.93 -16.15
CA LEU A 167 -42.39 2.99 -14.90
C LEU A 167 -43.28 2.88 -13.65
N ASP A 168 -44.51 3.41 -13.71
CA ASP A 168 -45.47 3.37 -12.59
C ASP A 168 -45.88 1.92 -12.25
N GLN A 169 -45.94 1.05 -13.25
CA GLN A 169 -46.28 -0.37 -13.04
C GLN A 169 -45.13 -1.15 -12.38
N LEU A 170 -43.88 -0.70 -12.55
CA LEU A 170 -42.72 -1.30 -11.90
C LEU A 170 -42.62 -0.89 -10.43
N GLU A 171 -42.96 0.36 -10.10
CA GLU A 171 -43.05 0.83 -8.71
C GLU A 171 -44.09 0.04 -7.90
N CYS A 172 -45.30 -0.17 -8.45
CA CYS A 172 -46.31 -1.02 -7.79
C CYS A 172 -45.81 -2.45 -7.56
N ARG A 173 -45.04 -3.02 -8.50
CA ARG A 173 -44.48 -4.38 -8.35
C ARG A 173 -43.32 -4.44 -7.37
N ARG A 174 -42.62 -3.34 -7.10
CA ARG A 174 -41.50 -3.31 -6.15
C ARG A 174 -41.98 -3.48 -4.71
N ALA A 175 -43.11 -2.87 -4.37
CA ALA A 175 -43.72 -2.94 -3.04
C ALA A 175 -44.15 -4.37 -2.62
N ASP A 176 -44.52 -5.23 -3.59
CA ASP A 176 -45.04 -6.59 -3.31
C ASP A 176 -43.96 -7.70 -3.31
N VAL A 177 -42.71 -7.36 -3.65
CA VAL A 177 -41.72 -8.36 -4.08
C VAL A 177 -40.67 -8.70 -3.02
N GLU A 178 -40.39 -7.83 -2.05
CA GLU A 178 -39.30 -8.02 -1.09
C GLU A 178 -39.44 -9.31 -0.25
N GLU A 179 -40.67 -9.71 0.10
CA GLU A 179 -40.96 -10.94 0.87
C GLU A 179 -41.06 -12.22 0.01
N ASN A 180 -41.29 -12.11 -1.30
CA ASN A 180 -41.64 -13.26 -2.15
C ASN A 180 -40.50 -13.77 -3.06
N LEU A 181 -39.29 -13.28 -2.87
CA LEU A 181 -38.14 -13.62 -3.71
C LEU A 181 -37.54 -14.99 -3.32
N PRO A 182 -37.60 -16.02 -4.20
CA PRO A 182 -37.04 -17.33 -3.89
C PRO A 182 -35.52 -17.23 -3.66
N ALA A 183 -35.06 -17.81 -2.54
CA ALA A 183 -33.68 -17.74 -2.07
C ALA A 183 -32.65 -18.28 -3.08
N GLU A 184 -33.03 -19.27 -3.89
CA GLU A 184 -32.16 -19.89 -4.92
C GLU A 184 -31.65 -18.90 -5.98
N ASN A 185 -32.34 -17.78 -6.20
CA ASN A 185 -31.97 -16.81 -7.23
C ASN A 185 -31.14 -15.64 -6.73
N LYS A 186 -30.85 -15.54 -5.42
CA LYS A 186 -30.09 -14.41 -4.84
C LYS A 186 -28.68 -14.31 -5.42
N THR A 187 -27.96 -15.43 -5.51
CA THR A 187 -26.59 -15.49 -6.03
C THR A 187 -26.53 -15.13 -7.52
N ALA A 188 -27.49 -15.63 -8.31
CA ALA A 188 -27.58 -15.32 -9.74
C ALA A 188 -27.93 -13.84 -10.00
N ARG A 189 -28.79 -13.25 -9.15
CA ARG A 189 -29.12 -11.81 -9.20
C ARG A 189 -27.93 -10.95 -8.81
N LEU A 190 -27.20 -11.32 -7.75
CA LEU A 190 -25.99 -10.64 -7.35
C LEU A 190 -24.93 -10.69 -8.46
N ALA A 191 -24.72 -11.85 -9.08
CA ALA A 191 -23.80 -11.98 -10.21
C ALA A 191 -24.18 -11.08 -11.40
N ARG A 192 -25.48 -10.97 -11.72
CA ARG A 192 -25.97 -10.07 -12.77
C ARG A 192 -25.83 -8.59 -12.38
N ALA A 193 -26.10 -8.23 -11.13
CA ALA A 193 -25.92 -6.88 -10.63
C ALA A 193 -24.44 -6.45 -10.67
N CYS A 194 -23.52 -7.35 -10.29
CA CYS A 194 -22.09 -7.13 -10.44
C CYS A 194 -21.70 -6.93 -11.91
N ALA A 195 -22.26 -7.71 -12.83
CA ALA A 195 -22.00 -7.54 -14.26
C ALA A 195 -22.50 -6.19 -14.81
N ILE A 196 -23.65 -5.68 -14.32
CA ILE A 196 -24.15 -4.34 -14.69
C ILE A 196 -23.19 -3.26 -14.17
N ALA A 197 -22.64 -3.43 -12.96
CA ALA A 197 -21.69 -2.49 -12.37
C ALA A 197 -20.39 -2.32 -13.17
N ASP A 198 -20.06 -3.24 -14.08
CA ASP A 198 -18.89 -3.11 -14.97
C ASP A 198 -19.14 -2.13 -16.13
N PHE A 199 -20.41 -1.84 -16.45
CA PHE A 199 -20.80 -0.90 -17.50
C PHE A 199 -21.10 0.52 -16.99
N VAL A 200 -21.04 0.72 -15.68
CA VAL A 200 -21.30 2.01 -15.02
C VAL A 200 -20.00 2.79 -14.86
N ASP A 201 -20.00 4.07 -15.24
CA ASP A 201 -18.85 4.95 -14.96
C ASP A 201 -18.83 5.37 -13.48
N LYS A 202 -18.00 4.66 -12.70
CA LYS A 202 -17.82 4.88 -11.26
C LYS A 202 -17.01 6.14 -10.93
N ARG A 203 -16.56 6.92 -11.93
CA ARG A 203 -15.79 8.16 -11.70
C ARG A 203 -16.68 9.38 -11.55
N VAL A 204 -17.95 9.27 -11.91
CA VAL A 204 -18.92 10.36 -11.86
C VAL A 204 -19.80 10.16 -10.64
N PHE A 205 -19.81 11.15 -9.75
CA PHE A 205 -20.77 11.21 -8.66
C PHE A 205 -22.11 11.71 -9.21
N ILE A 206 -23.17 10.96 -8.92
CA ILE A 206 -24.56 11.30 -9.21
C ILE A 206 -25.18 11.73 -7.89
N GLU A 207 -25.73 12.94 -7.81
CA GLU A 207 -26.43 13.44 -6.63
C GLU A 207 -27.81 12.79 -6.51
N ASP A 208 -28.38 12.79 -5.30
CA ASP A 208 -29.74 12.31 -5.13
C ASP A 208 -30.74 13.30 -5.75
N PRO A 209 -31.60 12.88 -6.70
CA PRO A 209 -32.63 13.73 -7.25
C PRO A 209 -33.73 14.10 -6.22
N ASN A 210 -33.86 13.36 -5.13
CA ASN A 210 -34.78 13.66 -4.02
C ASN A 210 -34.08 13.42 -2.68
N PRO A 211 -33.21 14.34 -2.23
CA PRO A 211 -32.56 14.19 -0.93
C PRO A 211 -33.61 14.09 0.17
N PRO A 212 -33.40 13.24 1.19
CA PRO A 212 -34.31 13.20 2.33
C PRO A 212 -34.46 14.61 2.88
N SER A 213 -35.69 15.06 3.07
CA SER A 213 -35.92 16.23 3.93
C SER A 213 -35.36 15.91 5.31
N ASP A 214 -34.74 16.87 5.98
CA ASP A 214 -34.14 16.76 7.33
C ASP A 214 -35.08 16.19 8.44
N ASP A 215 -36.31 15.80 8.10
CA ASP A 215 -37.38 15.32 8.98
C ASP A 215 -37.56 13.78 8.98
N GLU A 216 -36.82 12.97 8.19
CA GLU A 216 -37.04 11.51 8.05
C GLU A 216 -35.87 10.60 8.50
N GLU A 217 -35.04 11.00 9.47
CA GLU A 217 -34.07 10.11 10.11
C GLU A 217 -34.55 9.61 11.49
N GLU A 218 -35.59 8.79 11.54
CA GLU A 218 -35.83 7.86 12.65
C GLU A 218 -36.41 6.55 12.11
N LEU A 219 -35.57 5.71 11.51
CA LEU A 219 -35.83 4.28 11.46
C LEU A 219 -34.99 3.62 12.54
N GLU A 220 -35.64 3.39 13.68
CA GLU A 220 -35.11 2.67 14.83
C GLU A 220 -34.52 1.32 14.39
N ASP A 221 -33.25 1.10 14.75
CA ASP A 221 -32.63 -0.22 14.72
C ASP A 221 -33.46 -1.18 15.60
N GLU A 222 -34.30 -2.03 14.99
CA GLU A 222 -34.89 -3.15 15.72
C GLU A 222 -33.77 -4.13 16.12
N GLU A 223 -33.31 -4.01 17.37
CA GLU A 223 -32.50 -5.02 18.04
C GLU A 223 -33.23 -6.37 17.97
N ILE A 224 -32.68 -7.29 17.18
CA ILE A 224 -33.11 -8.69 17.15
C ILE A 224 -32.76 -9.30 18.52
N GLU A 225 -33.72 -9.33 19.44
CA GLU A 225 -33.64 -10.16 20.65
C GLU A 225 -33.52 -11.63 20.22
N MET A 226 -32.32 -12.20 20.37
CA MET A 226 -32.12 -13.64 20.25
C MET A 226 -32.84 -14.34 21.40
N GLU A 227 -34.03 -14.88 21.11
CA GLU A 227 -34.80 -15.74 21.99
C GLU A 227 -33.92 -16.93 22.45
N SER A 228 -33.58 -16.93 23.74
CA SER A 228 -32.82 -18.02 24.36
C SER A 228 -33.67 -19.29 24.42
N PRO A 229 -33.09 -20.49 24.18
CA PRO A 229 -33.87 -21.72 24.10
C PRO A 229 -34.51 -22.09 25.44
N PRO A 230 -35.68 -22.77 25.42
CA PRO A 230 -36.47 -23.02 26.62
C PRO A 230 -35.75 -23.96 27.61
N PRO A 231 -35.88 -23.75 28.93
CA PRO A 231 -35.25 -24.59 29.92
C PRO A 231 -35.92 -25.98 29.99
N ALA A 232 -35.07 -27.00 30.18
CA ALA A 232 -35.46 -28.40 30.32
C ALA A 232 -36.44 -28.62 31.48
N VAL A 233 -37.50 -29.39 31.21
CA VAL A 233 -38.48 -29.85 32.19
C VAL A 233 -37.86 -30.96 33.03
N ASP A 234 -37.61 -30.68 34.32
CA ASP A 234 -37.22 -31.72 35.29
C ASP A 234 -38.45 -32.55 35.73
N PRO A 235 -38.26 -33.86 36.01
CA PRO A 235 -39.34 -34.80 36.26
C PRO A 235 -39.92 -34.71 37.68
N ALA A 236 -41.22 -35.03 37.75
CA ALA A 236 -42.10 -35.01 38.91
C ALA A 236 -41.51 -35.56 40.22
N GLY A 237 -41.65 -34.77 41.30
CA GLY A 237 -41.47 -35.22 42.68
C GLY A 237 -42.62 -36.12 43.18
N PRO A 238 -42.39 -36.96 44.20
CA PRO A 238 -43.32 -38.02 44.61
C PRO A 238 -44.47 -37.50 45.50
N PRO A 239 -45.60 -38.23 45.60
CA PRO A 239 -46.84 -37.73 46.18
C PRO A 239 -46.81 -37.67 47.72
N PRO A 240 -47.60 -36.77 48.35
CA PRO A 240 -47.67 -36.68 49.80
C PRO A 240 -48.49 -37.81 50.42
N ALA A 241 -47.92 -38.45 51.44
CA ALA A 241 -48.60 -39.36 52.35
C ALA A 241 -49.50 -38.58 53.32
N GLY A 242 -50.71 -39.11 53.57
CA GLY A 242 -51.72 -38.47 54.40
C GLY A 242 -51.51 -38.56 55.90
N ALA A 243 -52.18 -37.63 56.61
CA ALA A 243 -52.99 -37.81 57.82
C ALA A 243 -53.56 -36.43 58.19
#